data_AF-A0AAE4SF74-F1
#
_entry.id   AF-A0AAE4SF74-F1
#
_cell.length_a   1.000
_cell.length_b   1.000
_cell.length_c   1.000
_cell.angle_alpha   90.00
_cell.angle_beta   90.00
_cell.angle_gamma   90.00
#
_symmetry.space_group_name_H-M   'P 1'
#
loop_
_entity.id
_entity.type
_entity.pdbx_description
1 polymer ?
#
loop_
_entity_poly.entity_id
_entity_poly.type
_entity_poly.pdbx_seq_one_letter_code
_entity_poly.pdbx_strand_id
1 'polypeptide(L)'
;MNLDEEFYELQRLFAQKDLLTEKRRSSGGGSMEILLAKRQNMKIKIYQEKGHQRPHIHIDYGKQTHAASYAIQSGDRIEGDLPKKYDSDVSSWLGQNRDKILEIWNALQAGAPYEPLIAELAGGV
;
A
#
# COMPACT_ATOMS: atom_id res chain seq x y z
N MET A 1 13.45 -8.45 -10.47
CA MET A 1 12.07 -7.95 -10.71
C MET A 1 11.90 -6.72 -9.86
N ASN A 2 11.55 -5.59 -10.44
CA ASN A 2 11.32 -4.35 -9.70
C ASN A 2 9.80 -4.10 -9.59
N LEU A 3 9.33 -3.66 -8.42
CA LEU A 3 7.94 -3.30 -8.12
C LEU A 3 7.77 -1.78 -7.90
N ASP A 4 8.81 -0.99 -8.14
CA ASP A 4 8.84 0.46 -7.87
C ASP A 4 7.77 1.22 -8.65
N GLU A 5 7.56 0.90 -9.93
CA GLU A 5 6.54 1.57 -10.76
C GLU A 5 5.13 1.22 -10.29
N GLU A 6 4.85 -0.07 -10.06
CA GLU A 6 3.54 -0.50 -9.58
C GLU A 6 3.25 0.06 -8.19
N PHE A 7 4.26 0.14 -7.33
CA PHE A 7 4.15 0.74 -6.01
C PHE A 7 3.93 2.26 -6.07
N TYR A 8 4.66 2.95 -6.96
CA TYR A 8 4.46 4.38 -7.21
C TYR A 8 3.02 4.69 -7.63
N GLU A 9 2.46 3.86 -8.50
CA GLU A 9 1.07 3.97 -8.94
C GLU A 9 0.08 3.76 -7.79
N LEU A 10 0.31 2.78 -6.91
CA LEU A 10 -0.52 2.58 -5.72
C LEU A 10 -0.50 3.81 -4.79
N GLN A 11 0.68 4.36 -4.51
CA GLN A 11 0.81 5.58 -3.70
C GLN A 11 0.08 6.78 -4.35
N ARG A 12 0.19 6.90 -5.67
CA ARG A 12 -0.47 7.96 -6.45
C ARG A 12 -2.00 7.86 -6.33
N LEU A 13 -2.56 6.65 -6.41
CA LEU A 13 -4.00 6.42 -6.25
C LEU A 13 -4.49 6.83 -4.85
N PHE A 14 -3.74 6.51 -3.81
CA PHE A 14 -4.07 6.93 -2.45
C PHE A 14 -4.11 8.46 -2.33
N ALA A 15 -3.08 9.14 -2.86
CA ALA A 15 -3.01 10.60 -2.84
C ALA A 15 -4.20 11.26 -3.59
N GLN A 16 -4.61 10.68 -4.73
CA GLN A 16 -5.79 11.16 -5.46
C GLN A 16 -7.08 10.98 -4.64
N LYS A 17 -7.25 9.83 -3.97
CA LYS A 17 -8.41 9.59 -3.10
C LYS A 17 -8.44 10.50 -1.90
N ASP A 18 -7.29 10.90 -1.37
CA ASP A 18 -7.20 11.91 -0.31
C ASP A 18 -7.68 13.26 -0.78
N LEU A 19 -7.11 13.76 -1.89
CA LEU A 19 -7.50 15.02 -2.51
C LEU A 19 -9.02 15.09 -2.78
N LEU A 20 -9.60 14.02 -3.33
CA LEU A 20 -11.04 13.96 -3.62
C LEU A 20 -11.90 13.92 -2.35
N THR A 21 -11.41 13.28 -1.28
CA THR A 21 -12.12 13.24 0.01
C THR A 21 -12.07 14.60 0.71
N GLU A 22 -10.93 15.29 0.65
CA GLU A 22 -10.75 16.62 1.21
C GLU A 22 -11.60 17.66 0.49
N LYS A 23 -11.64 17.64 -0.86
CA LYS A 23 -12.49 18.54 -1.66
C LYS A 23 -13.99 18.43 -1.30
N ARG A 24 -14.47 17.22 -1.00
CA ARG A 24 -15.86 17.03 -0.56
C ARG A 24 -16.15 17.67 0.80
N ARG A 25 -15.14 17.86 1.65
CA ARG A 25 -15.28 18.53 2.96
C ARG A 25 -15.19 20.05 2.84
N SER A 26 -14.50 20.59 1.83
CA SER A 26 -14.21 22.03 1.68
C SER A 26 -15.13 22.79 0.72
N SER A 27 -16.27 22.22 0.30
CA SER A 27 -17.21 22.82 -0.68
C SER A 27 -18.00 24.05 -0.20
N GLY A 28 -17.48 24.82 0.76
CA GLY A 28 -18.01 26.13 1.18
C GLY A 28 -16.99 27.26 1.01
N GLY A 29 -16.79 27.74 -0.22
CA GLY A 29 -16.04 28.98 -0.47
C GLY A 29 -15.04 28.87 -1.63
N GLY A 30 -15.32 29.58 -2.72
CA GLY A 30 -14.55 29.52 -3.95
C GLY A 30 -13.14 30.10 -3.83
N SER A 31 -12.18 29.35 -4.36
CA SER A 31 -11.13 29.84 -5.25
C SER A 31 -10.53 28.62 -5.95
N MET A 32 -10.02 28.81 -7.16
CA MET A 32 -9.39 27.75 -7.95
C MET A 32 -8.01 27.45 -7.38
N GLU A 33 -7.97 26.88 -6.17
CA GLU A 33 -6.72 26.42 -5.55
C GLU A 33 -6.08 25.37 -6.45
N ILE A 34 -4.78 25.51 -6.66
CA ILE A 34 -3.95 24.51 -7.34
C ILE A 34 -4.00 23.23 -6.50
N LEU A 35 -4.86 22.30 -6.90
CA LEU A 35 -5.07 21.02 -6.21
C LEU A 35 -3.96 20.05 -6.59
N LEU A 36 -2.83 20.16 -5.90
CA LEU A 36 -1.77 19.15 -5.94
C LEU A 36 -2.14 18.01 -4.98
N ALA A 37 -2.26 16.78 -5.50
CA ALA A 37 -2.45 15.61 -4.65
C ALA A 37 -1.21 15.44 -3.76
N LYS A 38 -1.35 15.74 -2.47
CA LYS A 38 -0.26 15.57 -1.50
C LYS A 38 0.02 14.08 -1.31
N ARG A 39 1.24 13.65 -1.63
CA ARG A 39 1.67 12.26 -1.41
C ARG A 39 2.12 12.10 0.03
N GLN A 40 1.52 11.13 0.70
CA GLN A 40 1.94 10.71 2.02
C GLN A 40 3.00 9.60 1.92
N ASN A 41 3.82 9.46 2.95
CA ASN A 41 4.75 8.33 3.04
C ASN A 41 3.98 7.01 2.95
N MET A 42 4.48 6.07 2.15
CA MET A 42 3.90 4.73 2.06
C MET A 42 5.03 3.71 2.16
N LYS A 43 4.79 2.62 2.90
CA LYS A 43 5.68 1.45 2.93
C LYS A 43 4.86 0.18 2.77
N ILE A 44 5.33 -0.74 1.95
CA ILE A 44 4.86 -2.13 1.99
C ILE A 44 5.95 -2.95 2.66
N LYS A 45 5.56 -3.90 3.50
CA LYS A 45 6.47 -4.80 4.21
C LYS A 45 5.97 -6.23 4.14
N ILE A 46 6.92 -7.16 4.07
CA ILE A 46 6.69 -8.59 4.23
C ILE A 46 7.61 -9.07 5.33
N TYR A 47 7.05 -9.80 6.29
CA TYR A 47 7.81 -10.32 7.43
C TYR A 47 8.07 -11.80 7.26
N GLN A 48 9.22 -12.25 7.77
CA GLN A 48 9.48 -13.67 7.90
C GLN A 48 8.68 -14.20 9.10
N GLU A 49 7.80 -15.16 8.82
CA GLU A 49 6.89 -15.71 9.82
C GLU A 49 7.25 -17.15 10.20
N LYS A 50 7.05 -17.50 11.48
CA LYS A 50 7.31 -18.86 11.97
C LYS A 50 6.02 -19.68 11.86
N GLY A 51 5.95 -20.58 10.87
CA GLY A 51 4.84 -21.53 10.66
C GLY A 51 4.16 -21.39 9.29
N HIS A 52 3.11 -22.19 9.05
CA HIS A 52 2.29 -22.14 7.83
C HIS A 52 1.25 -21.00 7.88
N GLN A 53 1.72 -19.78 8.14
CA GLN A 53 0.85 -18.62 8.18
C GLN A 53 0.41 -18.23 6.76
N ARG A 54 -0.80 -17.65 6.67
CA ARG A 54 -1.38 -17.21 5.40
C ARG A 54 -0.49 -16.11 4.79
N PRO A 55 -0.07 -16.21 3.52
CA PRO A 55 0.73 -15.18 2.86
C PRO A 55 0.03 -13.82 2.86
N HIS A 56 0.68 -12.80 3.39
CA HIS A 56 0.13 -11.45 3.48
C HIS A 56 1.20 -10.35 3.39
N ILE A 57 0.75 -9.13 3.11
CA ILE A 57 1.57 -7.92 3.15
C ILE A 57 1.09 -6.98 4.27
N HIS A 58 1.97 -6.11 4.73
CA HIS A 58 1.65 -5.00 5.63
C HIS A 58 1.83 -3.68 4.90
N ILE A 59 0.88 -2.75 5.07
CA ILE A 59 0.93 -1.41 4.49
C ILE A 59 1.02 -0.39 5.62
N ASP A 60 2.03 0.47 5.56
CA ASP A 60 2.12 1.72 6.30
C ASP A 60 1.67 2.88 5.40
N TYR A 61 0.90 3.81 5.94
CA TYR A 61 0.47 4.99 5.19
C TYR A 61 0.43 6.25 6.06
N GLY A 62 1.05 7.32 5.57
CA GLY A 62 1.23 8.56 6.31
C GLY A 62 2.06 8.35 7.58
N LYS A 63 1.43 8.59 8.73
CA LYS A 63 2.04 8.39 10.06
C LYS A 63 1.68 7.04 10.69
N GLN A 64 0.79 6.26 10.07
CA GLN A 64 0.30 5.01 10.61
C GLN A 64 1.24 3.87 10.19
N THR A 65 1.95 3.31 11.17
CA THR A 65 2.65 2.04 11.05
C THR A 65 1.65 0.90 11.17
N HIS A 66 1.78 -0.14 10.34
CA HIS A 66 0.85 -1.27 10.28
C HIS A 66 -0.59 -0.82 10.07
N ALA A 67 -0.80 0.12 9.15
CA ALA A 67 -2.12 0.67 8.88
C ALA A 67 -3.12 -0.41 8.46
N ALA A 68 -2.68 -1.42 7.68
CA ALA A 68 -3.45 -2.63 7.42
C ALA A 68 -2.60 -3.79 6.90
N SER A 69 -3.09 -5.01 7.08
CA SER A 69 -2.53 -6.22 6.47
C SER A 69 -3.51 -6.83 5.47
N TYR A 70 -2.99 -7.39 4.37
CA TYR A 70 -3.79 -7.93 3.26
C TYR A 70 -3.27 -9.29 2.81
N ALA A 71 -4.19 -10.23 2.59
CA ALA A 71 -3.85 -11.56 2.08
C ALA A 71 -3.39 -11.47 0.62
N ILE A 72 -2.19 -11.98 0.31
CA ILE A 72 -1.61 -11.89 -1.05
C ILE A 72 -2.49 -12.62 -2.07
N GLN A 73 -3.05 -13.76 -1.70
CA GLN A 73 -3.82 -14.60 -2.62
C GLN A 73 -5.16 -13.97 -3.03
N SER A 74 -5.94 -13.50 -2.05
CA SER A 74 -7.29 -12.97 -2.32
C SER A 74 -7.35 -11.45 -2.49
N GLY A 75 -6.36 -10.72 -1.98
CA GLY A 75 -6.40 -9.25 -1.90
C GLY A 75 -7.22 -8.72 -0.73
N ASP A 76 -7.86 -9.60 0.05
CA ASP A 76 -8.70 -9.19 1.17
C ASP A 76 -7.88 -8.61 2.31
N ARG A 77 -8.40 -7.57 2.96
CA ARG A 77 -7.86 -7.08 4.22
C ARG A 77 -8.03 -8.13 5.31
N ILE A 78 -6.96 -8.40 6.05
CA ILE A 78 -6.95 -9.27 7.23
C ILE A 78 -7.21 -8.42 8.48
N GLU A 79 -6.44 -7.36 8.68
CA GLU A 79 -6.57 -6.47 9.84
C GLU A 79 -6.17 -5.01 9.55
N GLY A 80 -6.45 -4.13 10.51
CA GLY A 80 -5.99 -2.74 10.55
C GLY A 80 -7.03 -1.68 10.17
N ASP A 81 -6.67 -0.44 10.45
CA ASP A 81 -7.55 0.74 10.45
C ASP A 81 -7.39 1.64 9.21
N LEU A 82 -6.68 1.17 8.18
CA LEU A 82 -6.56 1.90 6.92
C LEU A 82 -7.99 2.26 6.40
N PRO A 83 -8.27 3.49 5.97
CA PRO A 83 -9.60 3.83 5.47
C PRO A 83 -10.08 2.90 4.34
N LYS A 84 -11.32 2.38 4.42
CA LYS A 84 -11.87 1.42 3.44
C LYS A 84 -11.84 1.88 1.98
N LYS A 85 -11.78 3.20 1.75
CA LYS A 85 -11.68 3.78 0.41
C LYS A 85 -10.45 3.29 -0.37
N TYR A 86 -9.40 2.80 0.30
CA TYR A 86 -8.18 2.31 -0.34
C TYR A 86 -8.18 0.80 -0.62
N ASP A 87 -9.11 0.02 -0.03
CA ASP A 87 -9.10 -1.45 -0.12
C ASP A 87 -9.13 -1.94 -1.57
N SER A 88 -9.90 -1.27 -2.43
CA SER A 88 -10.01 -1.62 -3.85
C SER A 88 -8.69 -1.49 -4.58
N ASP A 89 -7.90 -0.44 -4.27
CA ASP A 89 -6.64 -0.17 -4.97
C ASP A 89 -5.58 -1.17 -4.52
N VAL A 90 -5.54 -1.47 -3.22
CA VAL A 90 -4.65 -2.50 -2.66
C VAL A 90 -4.99 -3.87 -3.24
N SER A 91 -6.27 -4.23 -3.27
CA SER A 91 -6.72 -5.51 -3.83
C SER A 91 -6.37 -5.64 -5.31
N SER A 92 -6.57 -4.57 -6.08
CA SER A 92 -6.23 -4.54 -7.51
C SER A 92 -4.71 -4.64 -7.72
N TRP A 93 -3.93 -3.88 -6.96
CA TRP A 93 -2.47 -3.91 -7.02
C TRP A 93 -1.92 -5.29 -6.64
N LEU A 94 -2.45 -5.91 -5.58
CA LEU A 94 -2.12 -7.29 -5.20
C LEU A 94 -2.50 -8.28 -6.30
N GLY A 95 -3.66 -8.11 -6.92
CA GLY A 95 -4.10 -8.97 -8.02
C GLY A 95 -3.17 -8.92 -9.23
N GLN A 96 -2.66 -7.73 -9.57
CA GLN A 96 -1.74 -7.51 -10.69
C GLN A 96 -0.32 -8.00 -10.40
N ASN A 97 0.11 -7.91 -9.13
CA ASN A 97 1.48 -8.20 -8.71
C ASN A 97 1.61 -9.53 -7.94
N ARG A 98 0.55 -10.35 -7.91
CA ARG A 98 0.42 -11.51 -7.02
C ARG A 98 1.59 -12.47 -7.13
N ASP A 99 1.95 -12.88 -8.34
CA ASP A 99 2.96 -13.91 -8.56
C ASP A 99 4.34 -13.43 -8.10
N LYS A 100 4.69 -12.18 -8.42
CA LYS A 100 5.92 -11.53 -7.96
C LYS A 100 5.96 -11.50 -6.43
N ILE A 101 4.88 -11.06 -5.78
CA ILE A 101 4.82 -10.92 -4.32
C ILE A 101 4.84 -12.29 -3.62
N LEU A 102 4.20 -13.31 -4.20
CA LEU A 102 4.25 -14.68 -3.69
C LEU A 102 5.66 -15.28 -3.80
N GLU A 103 6.39 -15.03 -4.89
CA GLU A 103 7.78 -15.45 -5.03
C GLU A 103 8.64 -14.84 -3.91
N ILE A 104 8.47 -13.54 -3.65
CA ILE A 104 9.13 -12.81 -2.55
C ILE A 104 8.80 -13.43 -1.20
N TRP A 105 7.50 -13.63 -0.94
CA TRP A 105 7.03 -14.26 0.30
C TRP A 105 7.67 -15.63 0.50
N ASN A 106 7.62 -16.50 -0.50
CA ASN A 106 8.17 -17.85 -0.41
C ASN A 106 9.69 -17.84 -0.20
N ALA A 107 10.42 -16.97 -0.89
CA ALA A 107 11.86 -16.82 -0.71
C ALA A 107 12.22 -16.35 0.71
N LEU A 108 11.49 -15.35 1.23
CA LEU A 108 11.67 -14.84 2.59
C LEU A 108 11.36 -15.93 3.63
N GLN A 109 10.27 -16.68 3.46
CA GLN A 109 9.91 -17.79 4.34
C GLN A 109 10.93 -18.93 4.31
N ALA A 110 11.58 -19.16 3.17
CA ALA A 110 12.67 -20.14 3.02
C ALA A 110 14.00 -19.67 3.66
N GLY A 111 14.06 -18.46 4.22
CA GLY A 111 15.25 -17.90 4.84
C GLY A 111 16.29 -17.43 3.84
N ALA A 112 15.91 -17.24 2.57
CA ALA A 112 16.79 -16.60 1.60
C ALA A 112 17.04 -15.15 2.04
N PRO A 113 18.27 -14.62 1.87
CA PRO A 113 18.53 -13.20 1.97
C PRO A 113 17.89 -12.53 0.74
N TYR A 114 16.57 -12.39 0.79
CA TYR A 114 15.83 -11.57 -0.14
C TYR A 114 15.79 -10.18 0.47
N GLU A 115 16.25 -9.16 -0.26
CA GLU A 115 16.02 -7.76 0.11
C GLU A 115 14.52 -7.63 0.37
N PRO A 116 14.08 -7.50 1.64
CA PRO A 116 12.65 -7.49 1.92
C PRO A 116 12.02 -6.44 1.03
N LEU A 117 10.83 -6.71 0.49
CA LEU A 117 10.06 -5.68 -0.18
C LEU A 117 9.72 -4.61 0.88
N ILE A 118 10.65 -3.67 1.06
CA ILE A 118 10.50 -2.41 1.75
C ILE A 118 10.49 -1.40 0.60
N ALA A 119 9.40 -1.45 -0.17
CA ALA A 119 9.13 -0.39 -1.11
C ALA A 119 8.73 0.82 -0.26
N GLU A 120 9.65 1.76 -0.08
CA GLU A 120 9.43 2.99 0.67
C GLU A 120 9.45 4.16 -0.32
N LEU A 121 8.32 4.86 -0.40
CA LEU A 121 8.24 6.13 -1.09
C LEU A 121 7.97 7.19 -0.03
N ALA A 122 9.01 7.95 0.30
CA ALA A 122 8.86 9.13 1.12
C ALA A 122 7.86 10.08 0.44
N GLY A 123 6.80 10.45 1.16
CA GLY A 123 5.86 11.47 0.71
C GLY A 123 6.60 12.78 0.49
N GLY A 124 6.84 13.13 -0.77
CA GLY A 124 7.61 14.31 -1.14
C GLY A 124 6.84 15.62 -0.96
N VAL A 125 7.40 16.46 -0.09
CA VAL A 125 7.17 17.89 0.28
C VAL A 125 5.84 18.25 0.95
#